data_AF-A0A820PMX4-F1
#
_entry.id   AF-A0A820PMX4-F1
#
_cell.length_a   1.000
_cell.length_b   1.000
_cell.length_c   1.000
_cell.angle_alpha   90.00
_cell.angle_beta   90.00
_cell.angle_gamma   90.00
#
_symmetry.space_group_name_H-M   'P 1'
#
loop_
_entity.id
_entity.type
_entity.pdbx_description
1 polymer ?
#
loop_
_entity_poly.entity_id
_entity_poly.type
_entity_poly.pdbx_seq_one_letter_code
_entity_poly.pdbx_strand_id
1 'polypeptide(L)'
;TKYLILNKYQDYYRNDKKQNLSIELFRNTYQSDEAIHWYIKDSFIYRLVNRAFRTENITLWYLFRFYLIDLCKQLELIHKEQNIQTSLILYRGQSRMSIKEFNYLKSNIGSFILANGFFSSTTDIQIANSFLSGAINTEDYKVILFKIIVEQSIVDKIIFVDIDKYV
;
A
#
# COMPACT_ATOMS: atom_id res chain seq x y z
N THR A 1 -14.27 18.47 -3.63
CA THR A 1 -13.23 17.70 -2.91
C THR A 1 -13.20 16.23 -3.31
N LYS A 2 -14.29 15.43 -3.12
CA LYS A 2 -14.41 14.04 -3.64
C LYS A 2 -14.67 13.96 -5.15
N TYR A 3 -15.59 14.74 -5.69
CA TYR A 3 -15.96 14.67 -7.11
C TYR A 3 -14.82 15.04 -8.08
N LEU A 4 -14.02 16.04 -7.74
CA LEU A 4 -12.92 16.53 -8.59
C LEU A 4 -11.86 15.45 -8.86
N ILE A 5 -11.46 14.72 -7.82
CA ILE A 5 -10.42 13.68 -7.95
C ILE A 5 -10.96 12.48 -8.73
N LEU A 6 -12.22 12.09 -8.49
CA LEU A 6 -12.84 10.98 -9.22
C LEU A 6 -13.02 11.31 -10.71
N ASN A 7 -13.40 12.54 -11.06
CA ASN A 7 -13.49 12.97 -12.46
C ASN A 7 -12.11 12.94 -13.14
N LYS A 8 -11.08 13.50 -12.48
CA LYS A 8 -9.70 13.47 -12.98
C LYS A 8 -9.22 12.03 -13.26
N TYR A 9 -9.60 11.09 -12.40
CA TYR A 9 -9.22 9.69 -12.57
C TYR A 9 -10.07 8.95 -13.61
N GLN A 10 -11.35 9.30 -13.80
CA GLN A 10 -12.14 8.83 -14.95
C GLN A 10 -11.50 9.28 -16.28
N ASP A 11 -11.06 10.54 -16.36
CA ASP A 11 -10.36 11.04 -17.55
C ASP A 11 -9.04 10.30 -17.79
N TYR A 12 -8.26 10.05 -16.73
CA TYR A 12 -7.02 9.29 -16.79
C TYR A 12 -7.25 7.84 -17.26
N TYR A 13 -8.32 7.21 -16.80
CA TYR A 13 -8.69 5.84 -17.13
C TYR A 13 -9.72 5.74 -18.26
N ARG A 14 -9.93 6.78 -19.08
CA ARG A 14 -10.98 6.82 -20.12
C ARG A 14 -11.02 5.60 -21.06
N ASN A 15 -9.87 4.99 -21.32
CA ASN A 15 -9.74 3.80 -22.19
C ASN A 15 -9.75 2.47 -21.42
N ASP A 16 -9.76 2.50 -20.09
CA ASP A 16 -9.81 1.32 -19.22
C ASP A 16 -11.21 1.17 -18.62
N LYS A 17 -12.06 0.40 -19.31
CA LYS A 17 -13.45 0.16 -18.90
C LYS A 17 -13.55 -0.43 -17.49
N LYS A 18 -12.62 -1.29 -17.08
CA LYS A 18 -12.63 -1.92 -15.75
C LYS A 18 -12.40 -0.88 -14.67
N GLN A 19 -11.43 0.01 -14.87
CA GLN A 19 -11.15 1.08 -13.89
C GLN A 19 -12.27 2.12 -13.85
N ASN A 20 -12.84 2.50 -15.00
CA ASN A 20 -13.97 3.45 -15.02
C ASN A 20 -15.18 2.91 -14.25
N LEU A 21 -15.55 1.64 -14.46
CA LEU A 21 -16.60 0.99 -13.69
C LEU A 21 -16.26 0.95 -12.19
N SER A 22 -15.01 0.68 -11.83
CA SER A 22 -14.56 0.70 -10.44
C SER A 22 -14.68 2.11 -9.81
N ILE A 23 -14.39 3.16 -10.57
CA ILE A 23 -14.52 4.55 -10.11
C ILE A 23 -15.99 4.94 -9.94
N GLU A 24 -16.86 4.55 -10.87
CA GLU A 24 -18.31 4.79 -10.74
C GLU A 24 -18.90 4.04 -9.56
N LEU A 25 -18.53 2.78 -9.37
CA LEU A 25 -18.95 1.99 -8.22
C LEU A 25 -18.50 2.68 -6.92
N PHE A 26 -17.22 3.04 -6.80
CA PHE A 26 -16.72 3.76 -5.63
C PHE A 26 -17.46 5.09 -5.41
N ARG A 27 -17.74 5.85 -6.48
CA ARG A 27 -18.47 7.11 -6.38
C ARG A 27 -19.84 6.91 -5.73
N ASN A 28 -20.54 5.85 -6.11
CA ASN A 28 -21.94 5.61 -5.76
C ASN A 28 -22.11 4.81 -4.46
N THR A 29 -21.16 3.93 -4.11
CA THR A 29 -21.32 2.99 -3.00
C THR A 29 -20.31 3.15 -1.87
N TYR A 30 -19.28 4.00 -2.03
CA TYR A 30 -18.27 4.16 -0.98
C TYR A 30 -18.88 4.73 0.32
N GLN A 31 -18.65 4.00 1.40
CA GLN A 31 -18.90 4.39 2.78
C GLN A 31 -17.58 4.35 3.59
N SER A 32 -17.50 5.15 4.65
CA SER A 32 -16.28 5.29 5.45
C SER A 32 -15.87 4.02 6.19
N ASP A 33 -16.80 3.11 6.45
CA ASP A 33 -16.62 1.77 7.04
C ASP A 33 -16.18 0.69 6.02
N GLU A 34 -16.15 1.03 4.72
CA GLU A 34 -15.68 0.14 3.64
C GLU A 34 -14.26 0.47 3.13
N ALA A 35 -13.56 1.41 3.74
CA ALA A 35 -12.27 1.90 3.28
C ALA A 35 -11.23 0.79 3.08
N ILE A 36 -11.08 -0.15 4.03
CA ILE A 36 -10.11 -1.26 3.91
C ILE A 36 -10.41 -2.17 2.72
N HIS A 37 -11.68 -2.51 2.46
CA HIS A 37 -12.07 -3.37 1.33
C HIS A 37 -11.73 -2.72 -0.01
N TRP A 38 -11.83 -1.39 -0.11
CA TRP A 38 -11.40 -0.67 -1.31
C TRP A 38 -9.88 -0.59 -1.46
N TYR A 39 -9.13 -0.63 -0.35
CA TYR A 39 -7.66 -0.58 -0.35
C TYR A 39 -7.03 -1.90 -0.79
N ILE A 40 -7.55 -3.03 -0.30
CA ILE A 40 -6.97 -4.36 -0.55
C ILE A 40 -7.34 -4.93 -1.92
N LYS A 41 -8.48 -4.53 -2.48
CA LYS A 41 -8.88 -4.92 -3.84
C LYS A 41 -7.95 -4.26 -4.86
N ASP A 42 -7.69 -4.97 -5.97
CA ASP A 42 -6.99 -4.42 -7.14
C ASP A 42 -7.85 -3.34 -7.85
N SER A 43 -7.94 -2.17 -7.22
CA SER A 43 -8.81 -1.07 -7.58
C SER A 43 -7.99 0.19 -7.92
N PHE A 44 -8.66 1.17 -8.54
CA PHE A 44 -8.02 2.47 -8.76
C PHE A 44 -7.61 3.13 -7.44
N ILE A 45 -8.26 2.79 -6.32
CA ILE A 45 -7.96 3.27 -4.97
C ILE A 45 -6.59 2.78 -4.51
N TYR A 46 -6.37 1.46 -4.55
CA TYR A 46 -5.08 0.86 -4.24
C TYR A 46 -3.95 1.54 -5.04
N ARG A 47 -4.15 1.72 -6.36
CA ARG A 47 -3.19 2.38 -7.25
C ARG A 47 -2.98 3.86 -6.92
N LEU A 48 -4.06 4.59 -6.65
CA LEU A 48 -4.05 6.02 -6.32
C LEU A 48 -3.27 6.25 -5.02
N VAL A 49 -3.61 5.53 -3.96
CA VAL A 49 -2.98 5.66 -2.64
C VAL A 49 -1.48 5.35 -2.73
N ASN A 50 -1.10 4.21 -3.31
CA ASN A 50 0.30 3.83 -3.45
C ASN A 50 1.09 4.77 -4.38
N ARG A 51 0.46 5.32 -5.43
CA ARG A 51 1.09 6.36 -6.27
C ARG A 51 1.32 7.64 -5.49
N ALA A 52 0.34 8.06 -4.70
CA ALA A 52 0.40 9.31 -3.97
C ALA A 52 1.56 9.27 -2.96
N PHE A 53 1.74 8.17 -2.23
CA PHE A 53 2.86 8.00 -1.30
C PHE A 53 4.22 7.95 -2.01
N ARG A 54 4.33 7.17 -3.10
CA ARG A 54 5.59 7.03 -3.84
C ARG A 54 6.06 8.30 -4.55
N THR A 55 5.13 9.20 -4.90
CA THR A 55 5.46 10.46 -5.59
C THR A 55 5.54 11.65 -4.65
N GLU A 56 5.33 11.43 -3.34
CA GLU A 56 5.24 12.49 -2.31
C GLU A 56 4.33 13.65 -2.76
N ASN A 57 3.31 13.34 -3.55
CA ASN A 57 2.47 14.35 -4.17
C ASN A 57 1.43 14.81 -3.15
N ILE A 58 1.81 15.84 -2.39
CA ILE A 58 1.01 16.43 -1.31
C ILE A 58 -0.37 16.86 -1.83
N THR A 59 -0.47 17.33 -3.07
CA THR A 59 -1.76 17.68 -3.69
C THR A 59 -2.67 16.46 -3.85
N LEU A 60 -2.12 15.30 -4.25
CA LEU A 60 -2.90 14.06 -4.30
C LEU A 60 -3.30 13.59 -2.89
N TRP A 61 -2.43 13.73 -1.89
CA TRP A 61 -2.78 13.41 -0.50
C TRP A 61 -3.94 14.27 -0.03
N TYR A 62 -3.87 15.59 -0.24
CA TYR A 62 -4.91 16.51 0.18
C TYR A 62 -6.24 16.24 -0.53
N LEU A 63 -6.23 16.01 -1.85
CA LEU A 63 -7.44 15.71 -2.61
C LEU A 63 -8.10 14.40 -2.18
N PHE A 64 -7.30 13.43 -1.74
CA PHE A 64 -7.76 12.11 -1.34
C PHE A 64 -7.82 11.89 0.18
N ARG A 65 -7.62 12.95 0.97
CA ARG A 65 -7.52 12.89 2.43
C ARG A 65 -8.75 12.29 3.11
N PHE A 66 -9.95 12.46 2.53
CA PHE A 66 -11.18 11.92 3.10
C PHE A 66 -11.07 10.40 3.24
N TYR A 67 -10.64 9.72 2.17
CA TYR A 67 -10.45 8.29 2.16
C TYR A 67 -9.27 7.87 3.03
N LEU A 68 -8.16 8.62 3.01
CA LEU A 68 -6.99 8.31 3.83
C LEU A 68 -7.32 8.37 5.33
N ILE A 69 -8.12 9.36 5.75
CA ILE A 69 -8.60 9.48 7.13
C ILE A 69 -9.45 8.26 7.50
N ASP A 70 -10.39 7.89 6.64
CA ASP A 70 -11.28 6.75 6.89
C ASP A 70 -10.50 5.42 6.95
N LEU A 71 -9.53 5.23 6.04
CA LEU A 71 -8.66 4.06 6.04
C LEU A 71 -7.77 4.00 7.29
N CYS A 72 -7.13 5.09 7.68
CA CYS A 72 -6.31 5.12 8.89
C CYS A 72 -7.13 4.80 10.14
N LYS A 73 -8.33 5.38 10.28
CA LYS A 73 -9.24 5.07 11.40
C LYS A 73 -9.61 3.60 11.47
N GLN A 74 -9.91 2.97 10.34
CA GLN A 74 -10.19 1.54 10.32
C GLN A 74 -8.98 0.71 10.70
N LEU A 75 -7.79 1.03 10.14
CA LEU A 75 -6.57 0.29 10.49
C LEU A 75 -6.25 0.41 11.98
N GLU A 76 -6.45 1.58 12.59
CA GLU A 76 -6.30 1.76 14.05
C GLU A 76 -7.30 0.94 14.87
N LEU A 77 -8.56 0.85 14.44
CA LEU A 77 -9.58 0.05 15.12
C LEU A 77 -9.23 -1.44 15.03
N ILE A 78 -8.95 -1.94 13.84
CA ILE A 78 -8.57 -3.34 13.62
C ILE A 78 -7.29 -3.66 14.39
N HIS A 79 -6.34 -2.73 14.42
CA HIS A 79 -5.11 -2.89 15.19
C HIS A 79 -5.36 -3.07 16.69
N LYS A 80 -6.33 -2.35 17.27
CA LYS A 80 -6.69 -2.49 18.68
C LYS A 80 -7.44 -3.79 18.98
N GLU A 81 -8.21 -4.29 18.01
CA GLU A 81 -9.03 -5.49 18.17
C GLU A 81 -8.23 -6.78 17.92
N GLN A 82 -7.23 -6.74 17.03
CA GLN A 82 -6.36 -7.89 16.81
C GLN A 82 -5.44 -8.10 18.00
N ASN A 83 -5.22 -9.36 18.35
CA ASN A 83 -4.27 -9.75 19.38
C ASN A 83 -3.13 -10.52 18.71
N ILE A 84 -2.06 -9.81 18.35
CA ILE A 84 -0.86 -10.42 17.78
C ILE A 84 0.09 -10.67 18.94
N GLN A 85 0.33 -11.95 19.25
CA GLN A 85 1.12 -12.39 20.41
C GLN A 85 2.44 -13.05 20.03
N THR A 86 2.79 -13.06 18.75
CA THR A 86 3.97 -13.76 18.25
C THR A 86 4.80 -12.88 17.33
N SER A 87 6.11 -13.12 17.35
CA SER A 87 7.01 -12.56 16.34
C SER A 87 6.66 -13.13 14.95
N LEU A 88 6.68 -12.26 13.94
CA LEU A 88 6.30 -12.60 12.57
C LEU A 88 7.46 -12.39 11.61
N ILE A 89 7.53 -13.23 10.59
CA ILE A 89 8.38 -12.99 9.42
C ILE A 89 7.46 -12.63 8.27
N LEU A 90 7.69 -11.45 7.70
CA LEU A 90 6.91 -10.93 6.59
C LEU A 90 7.80 -10.75 5.37
N TYR A 91 7.20 -10.89 4.21
CA TYR A 91 7.83 -10.77 2.92
C TYR A 91 7.11 -9.71 2.09
N ARG A 92 7.88 -8.93 1.33
CA ARG A 92 7.35 -7.97 0.36
C ARG A 92 8.19 -8.01 -0.90
N GLY A 93 7.55 -8.33 -2.02
CA GLY A 93 8.16 -8.21 -3.34
C GLY A 93 8.04 -6.78 -3.88
N GLN A 94 9.16 -6.19 -4.31
CA GLN A 94 9.20 -4.94 -5.06
C GLN A 94 9.91 -5.17 -6.41
N SER A 95 9.11 -5.25 -7.48
CA SER A 95 9.59 -5.52 -8.84
C SER A 95 10.42 -4.38 -9.46
N ARG A 96 10.26 -3.15 -8.99
CA ARG A 96 10.98 -1.97 -9.49
C ARG A 96 11.36 -1.02 -8.35
N MET A 97 12.55 -1.21 -7.79
CA MET A 97 13.22 -0.21 -6.94
C MET A 97 14.22 0.57 -7.79
N SER A 98 14.26 1.89 -7.67
CA SER A 98 15.25 2.68 -8.42
C SER A 98 16.67 2.37 -7.96
N ILE A 99 17.65 2.43 -8.85
CA ILE A 99 19.06 2.21 -8.48
C ILE A 99 19.54 3.20 -7.40
N LYS A 100 19.00 4.44 -7.40
CA LYS A 100 19.27 5.46 -6.39
C LYS A 100 18.79 5.03 -5.01
N GLU A 101 17.54 4.60 -4.92
CA GLU A 101 16.94 4.09 -3.68
C GLU A 101 17.67 2.83 -3.18
N PHE A 102 17.99 1.90 -4.08
CA PHE A 102 18.76 0.70 -3.75
C PHE A 102 20.14 1.03 -3.16
N ASN A 103 20.89 1.94 -3.81
CA ASN A 103 22.19 2.37 -3.33
C ASN A 103 22.06 3.14 -2.01
N TYR A 104 21.01 3.96 -1.85
CA TYR A 104 20.72 4.63 -0.58
C TYR A 104 20.54 3.62 0.55
N LEU A 105 19.73 2.57 0.36
CA LEU A 105 19.56 1.51 1.36
C LEU A 105 20.88 0.80 1.68
N LYS A 106 21.67 0.48 0.64
CA LYS A 106 22.98 -0.18 0.80
C LYS A 106 23.99 0.66 1.59
N SER A 107 24.00 1.98 1.38
CA SER A 107 24.89 2.91 2.09
C SER A 107 24.45 3.19 3.54
N ASN A 108 23.22 2.85 3.91
CA ASN A 108 22.64 3.13 5.23
C ASN A 108 22.31 1.85 6.03
N ILE A 109 23.06 0.76 5.81
CA ILE A 109 22.91 -0.47 6.60
C ILE A 109 23.12 -0.16 8.09
N GLY A 110 22.23 -0.67 8.93
CA GLY A 110 22.19 -0.42 10.38
C GLY A 110 21.39 0.82 10.80
N SER A 111 20.89 1.60 9.83
CA SER A 111 20.01 2.75 10.10
C SER A 111 18.53 2.36 10.07
N PHE A 112 17.67 3.23 10.63
CA PHE A 112 16.23 3.12 10.48
C PHE A 112 15.77 3.54 9.08
N ILE A 113 14.78 2.82 8.55
CA ILE A 113 14.12 3.15 7.28
C ILE A 113 12.69 3.58 7.61
N LEU A 114 12.31 4.77 7.16
CA LEU A 114 10.92 5.20 7.17
C LEU A 114 10.28 4.84 5.83
N ALA A 115 9.28 3.97 5.85
CA ALA A 115 8.49 3.71 4.67
C ALA A 115 7.51 4.86 4.43
N ASN A 116 7.49 5.40 3.21
CA ASN A 116 6.47 6.37 2.81
C ASN A 116 5.14 5.66 2.58
N GLY A 117 4.18 5.89 3.47
CA GLY A 117 2.81 5.34 3.36
C GLY A 117 2.66 3.93 3.91
N PHE A 118 1.64 3.21 3.41
CA PHE A 118 1.32 1.87 3.88
C PHE A 118 2.31 0.82 3.35
N PHE A 119 2.81 -0.02 4.25
CA PHE A 119 3.79 -1.05 3.92
C PHE A 119 3.17 -2.45 3.87
N SER A 120 2.44 -2.74 2.79
CA SER A 120 1.83 -4.05 2.58
C SER A 120 2.87 -5.17 2.45
N SER A 121 2.68 -6.25 3.19
CA SER A 121 3.54 -7.43 3.24
C SER A 121 2.70 -8.68 3.55
N THR A 122 3.27 -9.86 3.39
CA THR A 122 2.59 -11.15 3.57
C THR A 122 3.48 -12.12 4.35
N THR A 123 2.89 -13.04 5.11
CA THR A 123 3.63 -14.15 5.73
C THR A 123 4.00 -15.24 4.70
N ASP A 124 3.31 -15.29 3.56
CA ASP A 124 3.56 -16.24 2.49
C ASP A 124 4.58 -15.71 1.47
N ILE A 125 5.75 -16.32 1.45
CA ILE A 125 6.82 -15.98 0.50
C ILE A 125 6.41 -16.18 -0.97
N GLN A 126 5.50 -17.11 -1.27
CA GLN A 126 4.99 -17.34 -2.63
C GLN A 126 4.14 -16.15 -3.09
N ILE A 127 3.29 -15.62 -2.21
CA ILE A 127 2.54 -14.39 -2.50
C ILE A 127 3.52 -13.25 -2.75
N ALA A 128 4.55 -13.07 -1.92
CA ALA A 128 5.55 -12.03 -2.13
C ALA A 128 6.32 -12.19 -3.45
N ASN A 129 6.67 -13.44 -3.82
CA ASN A 129 7.32 -13.74 -5.10
C ASN A 129 6.40 -13.50 -6.30
N SER A 130 5.08 -13.64 -6.16
CA SER A 130 4.16 -13.34 -7.26
C SER A 130 4.25 -11.88 -7.73
N PHE A 131 4.57 -10.94 -6.83
CA PHE A 131 4.83 -9.53 -7.15
C PHE A 131 6.16 -9.29 -7.90
N LEU A 132 7.04 -10.29 -7.94
CA LEU A 132 8.34 -10.26 -8.62
C LEU A 132 8.34 -10.99 -9.97
N SER A 133 7.28 -11.73 -10.28
CA SER A 133 7.15 -12.51 -11.52
C SER A 133 7.40 -11.66 -12.77
N GLY A 134 8.34 -12.09 -13.62
CA GLY A 134 8.71 -11.40 -14.85
C GLY A 134 9.54 -10.13 -14.66
N ALA A 135 9.85 -9.73 -13.44
CA ALA A 135 10.71 -8.59 -13.17
C ALA A 135 12.19 -8.98 -13.35
N ILE A 136 12.96 -8.09 -13.98
CA ILE A 136 14.40 -8.27 -14.19
C ILE A 136 15.16 -7.07 -13.67
N ASN A 137 16.39 -7.32 -13.20
CA ASN A 137 17.31 -6.25 -12.86
C ASN A 137 17.73 -5.51 -14.12
N THR A 138 17.80 -4.18 -14.04
CA THR A 138 18.35 -3.32 -15.08
C THR A 138 19.42 -2.41 -14.49
N GLU A 139 19.96 -1.52 -15.33
CA GLU A 139 20.83 -0.43 -14.89
C GLU A 139 20.07 0.57 -13.99
N ASP A 140 18.83 0.89 -14.37
CA ASP A 140 17.99 1.86 -13.66
C ASP A 140 17.23 1.29 -12.46
N TYR A 141 16.95 -0.03 -12.45
CA TYR A 141 16.07 -0.65 -11.47
C TYR A 141 16.61 -1.98 -10.93
N LYS A 142 16.28 -2.27 -9.66
CA LYS A 142 16.51 -3.56 -9.01
C LYS A 142 15.21 -4.20 -8.56
N VAL A 143 15.18 -5.53 -8.66
CA VAL A 143 14.13 -6.41 -8.15
C VAL A 143 14.52 -6.82 -6.74
N ILE A 144 13.67 -6.53 -5.76
CA ILE A 144 13.99 -6.67 -4.33
C ILE A 144 12.92 -7.50 -3.64
N LEU A 145 13.36 -8.49 -2.86
CA LEU A 145 12.53 -9.16 -1.87
C LEU A 145 12.94 -8.67 -0.49
N PHE A 146 12.03 -7.97 0.20
CA PHE A 146 12.22 -7.64 1.61
C PHE A 146 11.83 -8.84 2.47
N LYS A 147 12.67 -9.12 3.46
CA LYS A 147 12.36 -9.99 4.60
C LYS A 147 12.35 -9.12 5.84
N ILE A 148 11.21 -9.07 6.52
CA ILE A 148 10.95 -8.17 7.64
C ILE A 148 10.69 -9.06 8.85
N ILE A 149 11.40 -8.79 9.94
CA ILE A 149 11.19 -9.48 11.21
C ILE A 149 10.43 -8.50 12.10
N VAL A 150 9.21 -8.88 12.48
CA VAL A 150 8.38 -8.12 13.42
C VAL A 150 8.51 -8.80 14.77
N GLU A 151 9.14 -8.12 15.71
CA GLU A 151 9.25 -8.60 17.09
C GLU A 151 7.99 -8.24 17.88
N GLN A 152 7.58 -9.09 18.82
CA GLN A 152 6.43 -8.81 19.68
C GLN A 152 6.55 -7.44 20.40
N SER A 153 7.78 -7.05 20.77
CA SER A 153 8.07 -5.81 21.49
C SER A 153 7.76 -4.52 20.71
N ILE A 154 7.59 -4.62 19.39
CA ILE A 154 7.30 -3.48 18.50
C ILE A 154 5.84 -3.45 18.05
N VAL A 155 5.09 -4.55 18.19
CA VAL A 155 3.70 -4.65 17.72
C VAL A 155 2.83 -3.56 18.34
N ASP A 156 2.99 -3.27 19.62
CA ASP A 156 2.21 -2.22 20.31
C ASP A 156 2.66 -0.79 19.97
N LYS A 157 3.78 -0.63 19.24
CA LYS A 157 4.39 0.67 18.89
C LYS A 157 4.12 1.11 17.46
N ILE A 158 3.62 0.20 16.61
CA ILE A 158 3.33 0.46 15.21
C ILE A 158 1.92 0.02 14.88
N ILE A 159 1.22 0.75 14.01
CA ILE A 159 -0.05 0.27 13.48
C ILE A 159 0.27 -0.85 12.49
N PHE A 160 0.11 -2.07 12.97
CA PHE A 160 0.12 -3.28 12.18
C PHE A 160 -1.33 -3.73 11.95
N VAL A 161 -1.68 -4.35 10.82
CA VAL A 161 -2.99 -4.95 10.61
C VAL A 161 -2.83 -6.23 9.81
N ASP A 162 -3.32 -7.35 10.35
CA ASP A 162 -3.53 -8.56 9.57
C ASP A 162 -4.78 -8.41 8.69
N ILE A 163 -4.54 -8.23 7.39
CA ILE A 163 -5.59 -8.01 6.40
C ILE A 163 -6.13 -9.31 5.78
N ASP A 164 -5.56 -10.47 6.09
CA ASP A 164 -5.95 -11.74 5.46
C ASP A 164 -7.42 -12.10 5.76
N LYS A 165 -7.98 -11.57 6.85
CA LYS A 165 -9.41 -11.68 7.19
C LYS A 165 -10.35 -10.92 6.24
N TYR A 166 -9.82 -10.06 5.38
CA TYR A 166 -10.59 -9.19 4.49
C TYR A 166 -10.40 -9.54 3.00
N VAL A 167 -9.50 -10.47 2.66
CA VAL A 167 -9.13 -10.87 1.29
C VAL A 167 -9.98 -12.03 0.79
#